data_AF-A0A0E3AZD8-F1
#
_entry.id   AF-A0A0E3AZD8-F1
#
_cell.length_a   1.000
_cell.length_b   1.000
_cell.length_c   1.000
_cell.angle_alpha   90.00
_cell.angle_beta   90.00
_cell.angle_gamma   90.00
#
_symmetry.space_group_name_H-M   'P 1'
#
loop_
_entity.id
_entity.type
_entity.pdbx_description
1 polymer ?
#
loop_
_entity_poly.entity_id
_entity_poly.type
_entity_poly.pdbx_seq_one_letter_code
_entity_poly.pdbx_strand_id
1 'polypeptide(L)'
;MKNIYLISGLGADERVFDKIDFKTERPKYISWIDPKKEERLADYSKRLIAQIDSSQGIILIGVSFGGIIAAEIAKHIQTEQIIIISSIKTSSEKPYFYNLISFLKIIDLIPEFLLKLYTPILSYYFGISSNEDKILLRDFLKSTRGAFVKWALKSILNWNNKEYPNNLIHIHGTKDRLFPFRLIDKPIRIENGGHFMVLDKHTEISIKLDNILNMYY
;
A
#
# COMPACT_ATOMS: atom_id res chain seq x y z
N MET A 1 19.68 10.19 -13.13
CA MET A 1 19.38 9.46 -11.88
C MET A 1 17.92 9.70 -11.55
N LYS A 2 17.21 8.67 -11.06
CA LYS A 2 15.79 8.78 -10.69
C LYS A 2 15.67 8.61 -9.18
N ASN A 3 14.70 9.28 -8.58
CA ASN A 3 14.40 9.17 -7.17
C ASN A 3 13.33 8.10 -6.96
N ILE A 4 13.63 7.07 -6.16
CA ILE A 4 12.67 6.04 -5.76
C ILE A 4 12.08 6.44 -4.41
N TYR A 5 10.75 6.50 -4.31
CA TYR A 5 10.01 6.77 -3.08
C TYR A 5 9.16 5.58 -2.68
N LEU A 6 9.27 5.16 -1.42
CA LEU A 6 8.57 4.02 -0.85
C LEU A 6 7.42 4.49 0.05
N ILE A 7 6.25 3.88 -0.13
CA ILE A 7 5.05 4.18 0.65
C ILE A 7 4.52 2.86 1.24
N SER A 8 4.60 2.75 2.56
CA SER A 8 4.22 1.52 3.27
C SER A 8 2.70 1.27 3.24
N GLY A 9 2.28 0.11 3.73
CA GLY A 9 0.87 -0.17 3.97
C GLY A 9 0.29 0.63 5.13
N LEU A 10 -1.02 0.53 5.32
CA LEU A 10 -1.72 1.21 6.41
C LEU A 10 -1.09 0.86 7.77
N GLY A 11 -0.50 1.87 8.43
CA GLY A 11 0.06 1.74 9.77
C GLY A 11 1.38 0.97 9.85
N ALA A 12 1.93 0.56 8.71
CA ALA A 12 3.30 0.09 8.65
C ALA A 12 4.24 1.29 8.48
N ASP A 13 5.48 1.13 8.93
CA ASP A 13 6.58 2.06 8.67
C ASP A 13 7.54 1.46 7.63
N GLU A 14 8.74 2.05 7.48
CA GLU A 14 9.76 1.61 6.53
C GLU A 14 10.13 0.13 6.65
N ARG A 15 9.95 -0.48 7.83
CA ARG A 15 10.33 -1.88 8.10
C ARG A 15 9.62 -2.89 7.19
N VAL A 16 8.50 -2.51 6.57
CA VAL A 16 7.82 -3.34 5.57
C VAL A 16 8.68 -3.61 4.33
N PHE A 17 9.73 -2.81 4.11
CA PHE A 17 10.65 -2.94 2.99
C PHE A 17 12.04 -3.48 3.40
N ASP A 18 12.30 -3.79 4.68
CA ASP A 18 13.62 -4.16 5.18
C ASP A 18 14.25 -5.36 4.48
N LYS A 19 13.41 -6.28 3.98
CA LYS A 19 13.85 -7.50 3.29
C LYS A 19 13.93 -7.33 1.77
N ILE A 20 13.52 -6.18 1.23
CA ILE A 20 13.60 -5.89 -0.20
C ILE A 20 15.01 -5.41 -0.54
N ASP A 21 15.63 -6.10 -1.49
CA ASP A 21 16.94 -5.73 -2.01
C ASP A 21 16.80 -4.79 -3.21
N PHE A 22 17.12 -3.51 -2.98
CA PHE A 22 17.16 -2.46 -4.00
C PHE A 22 18.54 -2.30 -4.67
N LYS A 23 19.47 -3.23 -4.45
CA LYS A 23 20.83 -3.22 -5.03
C LYS A 23 21.57 -1.92 -4.72
N THR A 24 21.95 -1.17 -5.76
CA THR A 24 22.69 0.09 -5.66
C THR A 24 21.79 1.29 -5.42
N GLU A 25 20.48 1.12 -5.57
CA GLU A 25 19.51 2.20 -5.41
C GLU A 25 19.34 2.56 -3.94
N ARG A 26 19.12 3.85 -3.68
CA ARG A 26 18.87 4.37 -2.32
C ARG A 26 17.46 4.95 -2.24
N PRO A 27 16.44 4.11 -2.02
CA PRO A 27 15.08 4.61 -1.92
C PRO A 27 14.88 5.53 -0.71
N LYS A 28 13.99 6.50 -0.87
CA LYS A 28 13.53 7.40 0.20
C LYS A 28 12.16 6.95 0.69
N TYR A 29 11.91 7.01 1.98
CA TYR A 29 10.62 6.63 2.56
C TYR A 29 9.73 7.86 2.71
N ILE A 30 8.47 7.74 2.28
CA ILE A 30 7.44 8.75 2.58
C ILE A 30 6.82 8.39 3.92
N SER A 31 7.10 9.19 4.94
CA SER A 31 6.52 9.01 6.26
C SER A 31 5.04 9.40 6.26
N TRP A 32 4.22 8.60 6.94
CA TRP A 32 2.83 8.96 7.19
C TRP A 32 2.73 10.24 8.02
N ILE A 33 1.76 11.08 7.68
CA ILE A 33 1.42 12.28 8.44
C ILE A 33 0.00 12.17 8.97
N ASP A 34 -0.32 13.01 9.94
CA ASP A 34 -1.67 13.02 10.49
C ASP A 34 -2.67 13.60 9.49
N PRO A 35 -3.77 12.88 9.17
CA PRO A 35 -4.82 13.42 8.35
C PRO A 35 -5.53 14.54 9.10
N LYS A 36 -5.93 15.57 8.35
CA LYS A 36 -6.82 16.61 8.88
C LYS A 36 -8.23 16.05 9.01
N LYS A 37 -9.04 16.70 9.85
CA LYS A 37 -10.45 16.35 10.00
C LYS A 37 -11.15 16.42 8.64
N GLU A 38 -11.85 15.33 8.27
CA GLU A 38 -12.61 15.21 7.01
C GLU A 38 -11.78 15.44 5.74
N GLU A 39 -10.46 15.26 5.82
CA GLU A 39 -9.57 15.45 4.67
C GLU A 39 -9.84 14.41 3.58
N ARG A 40 -10.00 14.90 2.36
CA ARG A 40 -10.13 14.05 1.17
C ARG A 40 -8.78 13.38 0.89
N LEU A 41 -8.83 12.15 0.39
CA LEU A 41 -7.62 11.39 0.08
C LEU A 41 -6.68 12.13 -0.89
N ALA A 42 -7.22 12.81 -1.90
CA ALA A 42 -6.42 13.62 -2.83
C ALA A 42 -5.67 14.77 -2.13
N ASP A 43 -6.32 15.48 -1.20
CA ASP A 43 -5.69 16.58 -0.47
C ASP A 43 -4.63 16.07 0.52
N TYR A 44 -4.90 14.93 1.16
CA TYR A 44 -3.90 14.23 1.97
C TYR A 44 -2.68 13.83 1.14
N SER A 45 -2.88 13.21 -0.03
CA SER A 45 -1.81 12.82 -0.95
C SER A 45 -1.00 14.02 -1.42
N LYS A 46 -1.62 15.18 -1.68
CA LYS A 46 -0.89 16.42 -2.01
C LYS A 46 0.07 16.86 -0.90
N ARG A 47 -0.31 16.69 0.37
CA ARG A 47 0.57 17.05 1.49
C ARG A 47 1.79 16.14 1.58
N LEU A 48 1.66 14.87 1.17
CA LEU A 48 2.79 13.94 1.13
C LEU A 48 3.84 14.32 0.06
N ILE A 49 3.44 15.05 -0.98
CA ILE A 49 4.36 15.53 -2.04
C ILE A 49 5.46 16.42 -1.48
N ALA A 50 5.25 17.08 -0.33
CA ALA A 50 6.29 17.89 0.32
C ALA A 50 7.55 17.08 0.70
N GLN A 51 7.47 15.74 0.73
CA GLN A 51 8.60 14.85 0.98
C GLN A 51 9.31 14.40 -0.30
N ILE A 52 8.82 14.80 -1.47
CA ILE A 52 9.28 14.38 -2.79
C ILE A 52 10.09 15.50 -3.46
N ASP A 53 11.37 15.25 -3.65
CA ASP A 53 12.23 16.06 -4.52
C ASP A 53 11.91 15.79 -5.99
N SER A 54 11.38 16.83 -6.64
CA SER A 54 10.92 16.84 -8.04
C SER A 54 12.00 17.34 -9.01
N SER A 55 13.24 17.53 -8.57
CA SER A 55 14.36 17.92 -9.45
C SER A 55 14.83 16.80 -10.40
N GLN A 56 14.42 15.56 -10.14
CA GLN A 56 14.74 14.38 -10.93
C GLN A 56 13.49 13.54 -11.20
N GLY A 57 13.58 12.59 -12.14
CA GLY A 57 12.48 11.67 -12.44
C GLY A 57 12.06 10.86 -11.20
N ILE A 58 10.75 10.69 -11.01
CA ILE A 58 10.17 10.12 -9.78
C ILE A 58 9.63 8.72 -10.06
N ILE A 59 10.05 7.74 -9.25
CA ILE A 59 9.48 6.41 -9.19
C ILE A 59 8.79 6.25 -7.84
N LEU A 60 7.51 5.86 -7.84
CA LEU A 60 6.75 5.60 -6.61
C LEU A 60 6.54 4.09 -6.45
N ILE A 61 6.84 3.55 -5.28
CA ILE A 61 6.57 2.15 -4.93
C ILE A 61 5.70 2.11 -3.70
N GLY A 62 4.45 1.66 -3.84
CA GLY A 62 3.46 1.66 -2.77
C GLY A 62 2.94 0.27 -2.44
N VAL A 63 2.91 -0.08 -1.15
CA VAL A 63 2.36 -1.36 -0.67
C VAL A 63 0.95 -1.15 -0.12
N SER A 64 -0.02 -1.98 -0.53
CA SER A 64 -1.39 -1.93 0.03
C SER A 64 -1.98 -0.51 -0.05
N PHE A 65 -2.37 0.09 1.08
CA PHE A 65 -2.84 1.48 1.13
C PHE A 65 -1.81 2.48 0.55
N GLY A 66 -0.51 2.24 0.71
CA GLY A 66 0.54 3.02 0.07
C GLY A 66 0.49 2.99 -1.45
N GLY A 67 0.02 1.89 -2.06
CA GLY A 67 -0.20 1.81 -3.50
C GLY A 67 -1.34 2.71 -3.99
N ILE A 68 -2.43 2.81 -3.21
CA ILE A 68 -3.52 3.75 -3.45
C ILE A 68 -2.99 5.19 -3.35
N ILE A 69 -2.19 5.48 -2.32
CA ILE A 69 -1.58 6.80 -2.13
C ILE A 69 -0.62 7.14 -3.27
N ALA A 70 0.21 6.20 -3.73
CA ALA A 70 1.10 6.40 -4.88
C ALA A 70 0.30 6.77 -6.14
N ALA A 71 -0.81 6.09 -6.40
CA ALA A 71 -1.70 6.41 -7.51
C ALA A 71 -2.35 7.80 -7.36
N GLU A 72 -2.73 8.21 -6.15
CA GLU A 72 -3.27 9.55 -5.89
C GLU A 72 -2.19 10.64 -6.02
N ILE A 73 -0.96 10.41 -5.56
CA ILE A 73 0.17 11.35 -5.75
C ILE A 73 0.44 11.57 -7.24
N ALA A 74 0.44 10.51 -8.04
CA ALA A 74 0.69 10.60 -9.48
C ALA A 74 -0.36 11.38 -10.28
N LYS A 75 -1.52 11.70 -9.68
CA LYS A 75 -2.50 12.63 -10.27
C LYS A 75 -2.09 14.10 -10.11
N HIS A 76 -1.09 14.38 -9.29
CA HIS A 76 -0.69 15.75 -8.91
C HIS A 76 0.71 16.12 -9.40
N ILE A 77 1.57 15.14 -9.65
CA ILE A 77 2.94 15.34 -10.14
C ILE A 77 3.27 14.33 -11.24
N GLN A 78 4.19 14.68 -12.12
CA GLN A 78 4.71 13.77 -13.12
C GLN A 78 5.53 12.66 -12.45
N THR A 79 5.17 11.41 -12.72
CA THR A 79 5.89 10.22 -12.25
C THR A 79 6.33 9.40 -13.44
N GLU A 80 7.57 8.92 -13.43
CA GLU A 80 8.15 8.06 -14.46
C GLU A 80 7.56 6.66 -14.41
N GLN A 81 7.42 6.12 -13.19
CA GLN A 81 6.90 4.79 -12.94
C GLN A 81 6.15 4.76 -11.62
N ILE A 82 5.03 4.05 -11.60
CA ILE A 82 4.30 3.72 -10.37
C ILE A 82 4.32 2.21 -10.22
N ILE A 83 4.81 1.70 -9.10
CA ILE A 83 4.78 0.27 -8.79
C ILE A 83 3.89 0.11 -7.56
N ILE A 84 2.83 -0.67 -7.68
CA ILE A 84 2.00 -1.01 -6.52
C ILE A 84 2.13 -2.50 -6.20
N ILE A 85 2.16 -2.83 -4.92
CA ILE A 85 2.36 -4.19 -4.41
C ILE A 85 1.23 -4.52 -3.44
N SER A 86 0.57 -5.67 -3.59
CA SER A 86 -0.56 -6.09 -2.74
C SER A 86 -1.64 -5.01 -2.62
N SER A 87 -2.00 -4.36 -3.72
CA SER A 87 -2.83 -3.15 -3.73
C SER A 87 -3.95 -3.25 -4.78
N ILE A 88 -4.53 -2.11 -5.14
CA ILE A 88 -5.58 -1.99 -6.14
C ILE A 88 -5.36 -0.74 -7.00
N LYS A 89 -5.62 -0.86 -8.30
CA LYS A 89 -5.50 0.21 -9.30
C LYS A 89 -6.77 1.04 -9.40
N THR A 90 -7.93 0.40 -9.27
CA THR A 90 -9.25 1.03 -9.42
C THR A 90 -10.23 0.54 -8.37
N SER A 91 -11.34 1.27 -8.26
CA SER A 91 -12.48 0.90 -7.41
C SER A 91 -13.14 -0.43 -7.80
N SER A 92 -13.01 -0.88 -9.05
CA SER A 92 -13.54 -2.19 -9.48
C SER A 92 -12.73 -3.38 -8.98
N GLU A 93 -11.48 -3.16 -8.57
CA GLU A 93 -10.63 -4.22 -7.99
C GLU A 93 -10.91 -4.45 -6.49
N LYS A 94 -11.75 -3.62 -5.87
CA LYS A 94 -12.18 -3.81 -4.48
C LYS A 94 -13.17 -4.97 -4.35
N PRO A 95 -13.11 -5.72 -3.24
CA PRO A 95 -14.20 -6.63 -2.88
C PRO A 95 -15.54 -5.91 -2.78
N TYR A 96 -16.60 -6.46 -3.40
CA TYR A 96 -17.93 -5.83 -3.43
C TYR A 96 -18.49 -5.51 -2.03
N PHE A 97 -18.21 -6.36 -1.04
CA PHE A 97 -18.70 -6.14 0.33
C PHE A 97 -18.06 -4.91 1.00
N TYR A 98 -16.92 -4.40 0.52
CA TYR A 98 -16.36 -3.13 1.00
C TYR A 98 -17.28 -1.95 0.70
N ASN A 99 -17.99 -1.97 -0.43
CA ASN A 99 -18.98 -0.94 -0.74
C ASN A 99 -20.16 -0.98 0.24
N LEU A 100 -20.54 -2.18 0.69
CA LEU A 100 -21.57 -2.34 1.72
C LEU A 100 -21.09 -1.83 3.09
N ILE A 101 -19.85 -2.14 3.49
CA ILE A 101 -19.24 -1.63 4.73
C ILE A 101 -19.18 -0.09 4.71
N SER A 102 -18.78 0.50 3.57
CA SER A 102 -18.78 1.95 3.33
C SER A 102 -20.18 2.53 3.49
N PHE A 103 -21.16 1.99 2.76
CA PHE A 103 -22.55 2.46 2.75
C PHE A 103 -23.19 2.43 4.14
N LEU A 104 -22.98 1.34 4.88
CA LEU A 104 -23.48 1.17 6.25
C LEU A 104 -22.67 1.95 7.29
N LYS A 105 -21.58 2.63 6.90
CA LYS A 105 -20.67 3.38 7.78
C LYS A 105 -20.17 2.56 8.97
N ILE A 106 -19.95 1.25 8.78
CA ILE A 106 -19.57 0.33 9.88
C ILE A 106 -18.30 0.81 10.57
N ILE A 107 -17.31 1.29 9.80
CA ILE A 107 -16.05 1.79 10.35
C ILE A 107 -16.27 2.98 11.29
N ASP A 108 -17.26 3.85 11.05
CA ASP A 108 -17.52 5.01 11.90
C ASP A 108 -17.95 4.60 13.32
N LEU A 109 -18.61 3.46 13.45
CA LEU A 109 -19.11 2.92 14.72
C LEU A 109 -18.03 2.22 15.54
N ILE A 110 -16.91 1.81 14.93
CA ILE A 110 -15.84 1.08 15.62
C ILE A 110 -15.00 2.06 16.46
N PRO A 111 -14.87 1.87 17.79
CA PRO A 111 -13.95 2.63 18.61
C PRO A 111 -12.50 2.51 18.12
N GLU A 112 -11.77 3.63 18.08
CA GLU A 112 -10.42 3.69 17.51
C GLU A 112 -9.41 2.73 18.17
N PHE A 113 -9.55 2.49 19.47
CA PHE A 113 -8.67 1.59 20.19
C PHE A 113 -8.82 0.13 19.72
N LEU A 114 -10.01 -0.28 19.25
CA LEU A 114 -10.24 -1.64 18.74
C LEU A 114 -9.54 -1.87 17.39
N LEU A 115 -9.39 -0.81 16.58
CA LEU A 115 -8.73 -0.90 15.26
C LEU A 115 -7.22 -1.18 15.37
N LYS A 116 -6.64 -1.01 16.57
CA LYS A 116 -5.24 -1.31 16.87
C LYS A 116 -5.04 -2.70 17.48
N LEU A 117 -6.10 -3.43 17.78
CA LEU A 117 -5.98 -4.73 18.41
C LEU A 117 -5.61 -5.79 17.39
N TYR A 118 -4.48 -6.44 17.65
CA TYR A 118 -4.12 -7.65 16.93
C TYR A 118 -5.15 -8.76 17.20
N THR A 119 -5.55 -9.46 16.14
CA THR A 119 -6.35 -10.67 16.22
C THR A 119 -5.78 -11.74 15.28
N PRO A 120 -5.90 -13.04 15.62
CA PRO A 120 -5.44 -14.12 14.72
C PRO A 120 -6.12 -14.08 13.35
N ILE A 121 -7.36 -13.59 13.28
CA ILE A 121 -8.08 -13.42 12.02
C ILE A 121 -7.40 -12.39 11.11
N LEU A 122 -6.80 -11.34 11.68
CA LEU A 122 -6.03 -10.37 10.92
C LEU A 122 -4.83 -11.03 10.23
N SER A 123 -4.05 -11.83 10.96
CA SER A 123 -2.93 -12.58 10.38
C SER A 123 -3.38 -13.50 9.24
N TYR A 124 -4.52 -14.17 9.40
CA TYR A 124 -5.08 -14.99 8.33
C TYR A 124 -5.39 -14.18 7.07
N TYR A 125 -6.08 -13.03 7.19
CA TYR A 125 -6.37 -12.16 6.04
C TYR A 125 -5.12 -11.55 5.41
N PHE A 126 -4.11 -11.24 6.23
CA PHE A 126 -2.82 -10.76 5.73
C PHE A 126 -1.97 -11.86 5.09
N GLY A 127 -2.33 -13.14 5.26
CA GLY A 127 -1.56 -14.28 4.75
C GLY A 127 -0.33 -14.61 5.61
N ILE A 128 -0.29 -14.13 6.84
CA ILE A 128 0.85 -14.28 7.75
C ILE A 128 0.78 -15.62 8.48
N SER A 129 1.85 -16.40 8.38
CA SER A 129 2.00 -17.68 9.08
C SER A 129 3.14 -17.70 10.11
N SER A 130 4.25 -17.02 9.82
CA SER A 130 5.44 -16.98 10.68
C SER A 130 5.18 -16.22 11.99
N ASN A 131 5.92 -16.56 13.05
CA ASN A 131 5.82 -15.83 14.32
C ASN A 131 6.48 -14.46 14.25
N GLU A 132 7.55 -14.32 13.48
CA GLU A 132 8.25 -13.04 13.24
C GLU A 132 7.32 -12.00 12.61
N ASP A 133 6.62 -12.36 11.54
CA ASP A 133 5.70 -11.44 10.85
C ASP A 133 4.47 -11.10 11.71
N LYS A 134 4.01 -12.02 12.57
CA LYS A 134 2.94 -11.74 13.55
C LYS A 134 3.39 -10.70 14.58
N ILE A 135 4.64 -10.78 15.04
CA ILE A 135 5.22 -9.79 15.96
C ILE A 135 5.31 -8.44 15.25
N LEU A 136 5.83 -8.42 14.02
CA LEU A 136 5.93 -7.19 13.25
C LEU A 136 4.56 -6.52 13.00
N LEU A 137 3.55 -7.30 12.62
CA LEU A 137 2.18 -6.78 12.47
C LEU A 137 1.64 -6.22 13.79
N ARG A 138 1.88 -6.88 14.92
CA ARG A 138 1.48 -6.36 16.25
C ARG A 138 2.14 -5.04 16.54
N ASP A 139 3.41 -4.89 16.20
CA ASP A 139 4.17 -3.67 16.46
C ASP A 139 3.67 -2.50 15.60
N PHE A 140 3.39 -2.73 14.30
CA PHE A 140 2.74 -1.76 13.43
C PHE A 140 1.38 -1.29 13.97
N LEU A 141 0.54 -2.22 14.42
CA LEU A 141 -0.76 -1.90 14.99
C LEU A 141 -0.64 -1.09 16.28
N LYS A 142 0.34 -1.41 17.14
CA LYS A 142 0.59 -0.70 18.40
C LYS A 142 1.12 0.71 18.17
N SER A 143 2.06 0.89 17.23
CA SER A 143 2.68 2.18 16.94
C SER A 143 1.76 3.14 16.18
N THR A 144 0.79 2.62 15.44
CA THR A 144 -0.15 3.45 14.67
C THR A 144 -1.25 4.05 15.55
N ARG A 145 -1.61 5.31 15.30
CA ARG A 145 -2.74 5.97 16.00
C ARG A 145 -4.07 5.44 15.48
N GLY A 146 -5.02 5.15 16.38
CA GLY A 146 -6.31 4.55 16.00
C GLY A 146 -7.14 5.45 15.07
N ALA A 147 -7.11 6.77 15.30
CA ALA A 147 -7.68 7.78 14.41
C ALA A 147 -7.13 7.68 12.97
N PHE A 148 -5.82 7.44 12.81
CA PHE A 148 -5.20 7.26 11.50
C PHE A 148 -5.72 6.00 10.81
N VAL A 149 -5.75 4.87 11.53
CA VAL A 149 -6.29 3.60 11.01
C VAL A 149 -7.73 3.77 10.55
N LYS A 150 -8.55 4.41 11.39
CA LYS A 150 -9.96 4.69 11.10
C LYS A 150 -10.13 5.53 9.84
N TRP A 151 -9.38 6.64 9.74
CA TRP A 151 -9.40 7.51 8.57
C TRP A 151 -8.97 6.75 7.31
N ALA A 152 -7.87 6.00 7.35
CA ALA A 152 -7.37 5.29 6.19
C ALA A 152 -8.32 4.18 5.71
N LEU A 153 -8.93 3.41 6.62
CA LEU A 153 -9.95 2.43 6.26
C LEU A 153 -11.13 3.10 5.56
N LYS A 154 -11.63 4.23 6.09
CA LYS A 154 -12.68 5.01 5.42
C LYS A 154 -12.23 5.49 4.04
N SER A 155 -10.98 5.94 3.90
CA SER A 155 -10.41 6.37 2.63
C SER A 155 -10.38 5.22 1.61
N ILE A 156 -9.90 4.02 1.98
CA ILE A 156 -9.88 2.84 1.10
C ILE A 156 -11.28 2.47 0.63
N LEU A 157 -12.21 2.38 1.59
CA LEU A 157 -13.60 2.00 1.34
C LEU A 157 -14.30 3.00 0.40
N ASN A 158 -14.07 4.30 0.59
CA ASN A 158 -14.66 5.37 -0.23
C ASN A 158 -13.87 5.70 -1.50
N TRP A 159 -12.69 5.11 -1.70
CA TRP A 159 -11.82 5.46 -2.83
C TRP A 159 -12.47 5.11 -4.17
N ASN A 160 -12.82 6.09 -4.99
CA ASN A 160 -13.56 5.83 -6.24
C ASN A 160 -12.71 6.13 -7.47
N ASN A 161 -11.55 5.48 -7.59
CA ASN A 161 -10.72 5.63 -8.77
C ASN A 161 -11.24 4.78 -9.95
N LYS A 162 -11.27 5.36 -11.16
CA LYS A 162 -11.76 4.67 -12.37
C LYS A 162 -10.65 4.36 -13.37
N GLU A 163 -9.59 5.15 -13.35
CA GLU A 163 -8.51 5.08 -14.32
C GLU A 163 -7.16 5.12 -13.61
N TYR A 164 -6.17 4.48 -14.20
CA TYR A 164 -4.79 4.50 -13.73
C TYR A 164 -3.88 4.70 -14.94
N PRO A 165 -2.70 5.32 -14.77
CA PRO A 165 -1.84 5.65 -15.89
C PRO A 165 -1.15 4.40 -16.46
N ASN A 166 -0.77 4.46 -17.74
CA ASN A 166 -0.14 3.32 -18.45
C ASN A 166 1.22 2.91 -17.88
N ASN A 167 1.90 3.81 -17.18
CA ASN A 167 3.17 3.55 -16.50
C ASN A 167 2.98 3.02 -15.06
N LEU A 168 1.81 2.44 -14.74
CA LEU A 168 1.59 1.73 -13.49
C LEU A 168 1.81 0.23 -13.69
N ILE A 169 2.72 -0.34 -12.89
CA ILE A 169 2.94 -1.79 -12.79
C ILE A 169 2.39 -2.27 -11.46
N HIS A 170 1.65 -3.39 -11.49
CA HIS A 170 1.05 -3.98 -10.30
C HIS A 170 1.67 -5.36 -10.07
N ILE A 171 2.28 -5.58 -8.90
CA ILE A 171 2.73 -6.88 -8.41
C ILE A 171 1.73 -7.39 -7.37
N HIS A 172 1.13 -8.57 -7.59
CA HIS A 172 0.06 -9.07 -6.72
C HIS A 172 0.15 -10.55 -6.39
N GLY A 173 -0.19 -10.89 -5.15
CA GLY A 173 -0.14 -12.25 -4.62
C GLY A 173 -1.42 -13.03 -4.91
N THR A 174 -1.28 -14.31 -5.26
CA THR A 174 -2.44 -15.13 -5.65
C THR A 174 -3.30 -15.61 -4.51
N LYS A 175 -2.79 -15.49 -3.28
CA LYS A 175 -3.49 -15.82 -2.04
C LYS A 175 -3.79 -14.59 -1.20
N ASP A 176 -3.69 -13.38 -1.75
CA ASP A 176 -4.14 -12.16 -1.07
C ASP A 176 -5.66 -12.27 -0.78
N ARG A 177 -6.03 -12.08 0.49
CA ARG A 177 -7.42 -12.18 0.97
C ARG A 177 -8.07 -10.82 1.22
N LEU A 178 -7.28 -9.75 1.31
CA LEU A 178 -7.79 -8.38 1.48
C LEU A 178 -8.15 -7.77 0.13
N PHE A 179 -7.32 -8.02 -0.88
CA PHE A 179 -7.59 -7.72 -2.29
C PHE A 179 -7.49 -9.00 -3.11
N PRO A 180 -8.59 -9.78 -3.21
CA PRO A 180 -8.57 -11.09 -3.85
C PRO A 180 -8.06 -11.03 -5.30
N PHE A 181 -7.07 -11.87 -5.61
CA PHE A 181 -6.40 -11.91 -6.93
C PHE A 181 -7.38 -11.97 -8.12
N ARG A 182 -8.50 -12.69 -7.98
CA ARG A 182 -9.56 -12.80 -9.01
C ARG A 182 -10.20 -11.47 -9.43
N LEU A 183 -10.04 -10.42 -8.62
CA LEU A 183 -10.55 -9.08 -8.89
C LEU A 183 -9.48 -8.14 -9.46
N ILE A 184 -8.22 -8.58 -9.50
CA ILE A 184 -7.09 -7.77 -9.93
C ILE A 184 -6.85 -7.97 -11.42
N ASP A 185 -6.89 -6.88 -12.18
CA ASP A 185 -6.68 -6.93 -13.62
C ASP A 185 -5.19 -7.02 -13.95
N LYS A 186 -4.77 -8.09 -14.63
CA LYS A 186 -3.43 -8.29 -15.22
C LYS A 186 -2.24 -7.86 -14.33
N PRO A 187 -2.13 -8.31 -13.07
CA PRO A 187 -0.93 -8.04 -12.29
C PRO A 187 0.23 -8.96 -12.69
N ILE A 188 1.46 -8.55 -12.39
CA ILE A 188 2.60 -9.46 -12.24
C ILE A 188 2.30 -10.36 -11.04
N ARG A 189 2.14 -11.65 -11.30
CA ARG A 189 1.71 -12.65 -10.33
C ARG A 189 2.87 -13.08 -9.42
N ILE A 190 2.65 -13.09 -8.12
CA ILE A 190 3.51 -13.76 -7.13
C ILE A 190 2.79 -15.00 -6.62
N GLU A 191 3.36 -16.17 -6.91
CA GLU A 191 2.66 -17.41 -6.60
C GLU A 191 2.64 -17.74 -5.12
N ASN A 192 1.45 -18.12 -4.64
CA ASN A 192 1.17 -18.34 -3.23
C ASN A 192 1.41 -17.11 -2.34
N GLY A 193 1.62 -15.92 -2.91
CA GLY A 193 1.80 -14.68 -2.15
C GLY A 193 0.50 -14.26 -1.45
N GLY A 194 0.58 -14.01 -0.14
CA GLY A 194 -0.49 -13.37 0.64
C GLY A 194 -0.45 -11.83 0.51
N HIS A 195 -1.21 -11.13 1.33
CA HIS A 195 -1.16 -9.66 1.35
C HIS A 195 0.19 -9.14 1.87
N PHE A 196 0.78 -9.84 2.85
CA PHE A 196 2.07 -9.52 3.47
C PHE A 196 3.29 -9.98 2.65
N MET A 197 3.08 -10.30 1.37
CA MET A 197 4.11 -10.94 0.54
C MET A 197 5.38 -10.12 0.32
N VAL A 198 5.31 -8.80 0.49
CA VAL A 198 6.49 -7.93 0.48
C VAL A 198 7.56 -8.37 1.48
N LEU A 199 7.17 -9.04 2.57
CA LEU A 199 8.09 -9.57 3.57
C LEU A 199 8.39 -11.06 3.41
N ASP A 200 7.39 -11.91 3.13
CA ASP A 200 7.60 -13.38 3.07
C ASP A 200 7.98 -13.91 1.66
N LYS A 201 7.74 -13.14 0.60
CA LYS A 201 8.19 -13.36 -0.79
C LYS A 201 9.19 -12.30 -1.25
N HIS A 202 9.87 -11.65 -0.30
CA HIS A 202 10.76 -10.52 -0.54
C HIS A 202 11.82 -10.79 -1.62
N THR A 203 12.41 -11.99 -1.68
CA THR A 203 13.40 -12.36 -2.72
C THR A 203 12.82 -12.30 -4.12
N GLU A 204 11.64 -12.90 -4.35
CA GLU A 204 10.99 -12.88 -5.66
C GLU A 204 10.59 -11.46 -6.04
N ILE A 205 10.05 -10.70 -5.09
CA ILE A 205 9.66 -9.31 -5.30
C ILE A 205 10.87 -8.43 -5.63
N SER A 206 12.00 -8.62 -4.93
CA SER A 206 13.25 -7.89 -5.21
C SER A 206 13.73 -8.14 -6.64
N ILE A 207 13.68 -9.39 -7.12
CA ILE A 207 14.01 -9.72 -8.51
C ILE A 207 13.05 -9.04 -9.49
N LYS A 208 11.74 -9.02 -9.21
CA LYS A 208 10.78 -8.31 -10.08
C LYS A 208 11.02 -6.81 -10.09
N LEU A 209 11.27 -6.21 -8.94
CA LEU A 209 11.57 -4.79 -8.81
C LEU A 209 12.84 -4.42 -9.57
N ASP A 210 13.92 -5.18 -9.40
CA ASP A 210 15.19 -4.98 -10.13
C ASP A 210 14.98 -5.00 -11.66
N ASN A 211 14.26 -6.00 -12.18
CA ASN A 211 13.94 -6.06 -13.61
C ASN A 211 13.12 -4.85 -14.11
N ILE A 212 12.18 -4.35 -13.30
CA ILE A 212 11.37 -3.17 -13.65
C ILE A 212 12.23 -1.90 -13.61
N LEU A 213 13.07 -1.76 -12.58
CA LEU A 213 13.87 -0.56 -12.35
C LEU A 213 15.02 -0.43 -13.37
N ASN A 214 15.60 -1.55 -13.80
CA ASN A 214 16.64 -1.60 -14.83
C ASN A 214 16.14 -1.15 -16.22
N MET A 215 14.83 -0.99 -16.45
CA MET A 215 14.31 -0.38 -17.69
C MET A 215 14.49 1.14 -17.72
N TYR A 216 14.90 1.74 -16.60
CA TYR A 216 14.97 3.19 -16.41
C TYR A 216 16.39 3.72 -16.19
N TYR A 217 17.38 2.84 -16.22
CA TYR A 217 18.81 3.11 -16.08
C TYR A 217 19.55 2.54 -17.29
#